data_AF-A0A1W2TJD8-F1
#
_entry.id   AF-A0A1W2TJD8-F1
#
_cell.length_a   1.000
_cell.length_b   1.000
_cell.length_c   1.000
_cell.angle_alpha   90.00
_cell.angle_beta   90.00
_cell.angle_gamma   90.00
#
_symmetry.space_group_name_H-M   'P 1'
#
loop_
_entity.id
_entity.type
_entity.pdbx_description
1 polymer ?
#
loop_
_entity_poly.entity_id
_entity_poly.type
_entity_poly.pdbx_seq_one_letter_code
_entity_poly.pdbx_strand_id
1 'polypeptide(L)'
;MMNSKTAALVAAWTAATTVSGQAVGTQMAETHPKMTWKKCTAPNSCTTVNGEVTIDANWRWLHDVGGYTNCYTGNEWNTTICPNSATCSTACAVDGADYRATYGATTSGDALSLQFVTKGEYSTNIGSRLYLMNGADKYQMFQLLGNEFTFDVDVSKLGCGLNGALYFVSMDEDGGKSKYSTNKAGAKYGTGYCDAQCPRDLKFINGKANSEKWEGSTNDGNAGVGEMGSCCSEMDIWEANGISTAYTPHPCTNVGQHACTGDACGGTYSDTRYAGDCDPDGCDFNSYRQGVKDFYGRGMTVDTTKKFTVVTQFIKGSDGSLESIKRYYVQGGKVIPNSESTVEGNGGNEINEEFCATQKVAFADTDDFTKKGGLKQMGKALEGGMVLVMSLWDDYSLLGLTTAL
;
A
#
# COMPACT_ATOMS: atom_id res chain seq x y z
N MET A 1 -51.88 -40.36 -46.43
CA MET A 1 -51.84 -39.43 -45.28
C MET A 1 -50.88 -40.01 -44.26
N MET A 2 -49.74 -39.35 -44.01
CA MET A 2 -48.96 -39.35 -42.76
C MET A 2 -47.57 -38.77 -43.07
N ASN A 3 -47.44 -37.45 -42.90
CA ASN A 3 -46.15 -36.77 -42.88
C ASN A 3 -45.57 -36.91 -41.46
N SER A 4 -44.47 -37.65 -41.31
CA SER A 4 -43.66 -37.67 -40.10
C SER A 4 -42.75 -36.43 -40.08
N LYS A 5 -43.01 -35.52 -39.15
CA LYS A 5 -42.11 -34.40 -38.84
C LYS A 5 -41.01 -34.88 -37.90
N THR A 6 -39.78 -34.92 -38.37
CA THR A 6 -38.59 -35.10 -37.53
C THR A 6 -38.03 -33.72 -37.21
N ALA A 7 -38.17 -33.28 -35.96
CA ALA A 7 -37.58 -32.04 -35.46
C ALA A 7 -36.10 -32.29 -35.13
N ALA A 8 -35.19 -31.62 -35.84
CA ALA A 8 -33.79 -31.58 -35.49
C ALA A 8 -33.58 -30.51 -34.40
N LEU A 9 -33.34 -30.95 -33.16
CA LEU A 9 -32.81 -30.09 -32.10
C LEU A 9 -31.32 -29.84 -32.40
N VAL A 10 -31.01 -28.65 -32.90
CA VAL A 10 -29.64 -28.13 -32.93
C VAL A 10 -29.31 -27.65 -31.51
N ALA A 11 -28.61 -28.49 -30.75
CA ALA A 11 -28.01 -28.07 -29.49
C ALA A 11 -26.83 -27.14 -29.80
N ALA A 12 -27.06 -25.83 -29.70
CA ALA A 12 -25.98 -24.84 -29.70
C ALA A 12 -25.18 -25.02 -28.40
N TRP A 13 -24.06 -25.74 -28.49
CA TRP A 13 -23.02 -25.69 -27.46
C TRP A 13 -22.32 -24.34 -27.59
N THR A 14 -22.78 -23.36 -26.81
CA THR A 14 -21.96 -22.20 -26.46
C THR A 14 -20.81 -22.71 -25.60
N ALA A 15 -19.65 -22.93 -26.23
CA ALA A 15 -18.40 -23.02 -25.50
C ALA A 15 -18.23 -21.68 -24.77
N ALA A 16 -18.53 -21.66 -23.47
CA ALA A 16 -18.12 -20.58 -22.60
C ALA A 16 -16.59 -20.59 -22.61
N THR A 17 -15.99 -19.75 -23.44
CA THR A 17 -14.58 -19.42 -23.31
C THR A 17 -14.40 -18.91 -21.88
N THR A 18 -13.77 -19.71 -21.04
CA THR A 18 -13.31 -19.26 -19.73
C THR A 18 -12.34 -18.12 -19.99
N VAL A 19 -12.82 -16.89 -19.87
CA VAL A 19 -12.02 -15.67 -19.97
C VAL A 19 -11.01 -15.75 -18.83
N SER A 20 -9.79 -16.16 -19.15
CA SER A 20 -8.69 -16.18 -18.19
C SER A 20 -8.23 -14.74 -18.09
N GLY A 21 -8.54 -14.00 -17.01
CA GLY A 21 -7.97 -12.66 -16.80
C GLY A 21 -6.55 -12.74 -16.23
N GLN A 22 -6.07 -11.69 -15.51
CA GLN A 22 -4.70 -11.56 -14.97
C GLN A 22 -4.18 -12.92 -14.53
N ALA A 23 -3.37 -13.52 -15.39
CA ALA A 23 -3.02 -14.92 -15.32
C ALA A 23 -1.81 -15.09 -14.41
N VAL A 24 -1.49 -16.35 -14.12
CA VAL A 24 -0.34 -16.73 -13.31
C VAL A 24 0.72 -17.31 -14.23
N GLY A 25 1.88 -16.66 -14.26
CA GLY A 25 3.08 -17.15 -14.92
C GLY A 25 3.64 -18.37 -14.18
N THR A 26 4.43 -19.17 -14.88
CA THR A 26 5.05 -20.37 -14.29
C THR A 26 6.53 -20.48 -14.65
N GLN A 27 7.11 -19.42 -15.22
CA GLN A 27 8.50 -19.39 -15.62
C GLN A 27 9.42 -19.18 -14.40
N MET A 28 8.91 -18.52 -13.35
CA MET A 28 9.57 -18.37 -12.06
C MET A 28 8.66 -18.93 -10.96
N ALA A 29 9.20 -19.81 -10.12
CA ALA A 29 8.45 -20.33 -8.98
C ALA A 29 8.25 -19.24 -7.91
N GLU A 30 7.02 -19.03 -7.47
CA GLU A 30 6.72 -18.11 -6.39
C GLU A 30 6.94 -18.75 -5.02
N THR A 31 7.96 -18.27 -4.30
CA THR A 31 8.30 -18.73 -2.94
C THR A 31 8.46 -17.54 -2.00
N HIS A 32 7.43 -17.25 -1.20
CA HIS A 32 7.44 -16.15 -0.23
C HIS A 32 8.56 -16.30 0.82
N PRO A 33 9.41 -15.27 1.04
CA PRO A 33 10.34 -15.21 2.16
C PRO A 33 9.59 -15.29 3.49
N LYS A 34 10.10 -16.13 4.42
CA LYS A 34 9.47 -16.33 5.72
C LYS A 34 9.80 -15.18 6.68
N MET A 35 8.80 -14.70 7.39
CA MET A 35 8.95 -13.63 8.38
C MET A 35 8.01 -13.91 9.56
N THR A 36 8.57 -14.12 10.74
CA THR A 36 7.75 -14.30 11.95
C THR A 36 7.30 -12.97 12.51
N TRP A 37 6.14 -12.94 13.18
CA TRP A 37 5.69 -11.79 13.95
C TRP A 37 5.07 -12.27 15.27
N LYS A 38 4.67 -11.35 16.16
CA LYS A 38 4.12 -11.71 17.47
C LYS A 38 2.70 -11.18 17.66
N LYS A 39 1.79 -12.05 18.11
CA LYS A 39 0.46 -11.66 18.59
C LYS A 39 0.46 -11.64 20.11
N CYS A 40 0.22 -10.47 20.69
CA CYS A 40 0.16 -10.30 22.14
C CYS A 40 -1.29 -10.17 22.62
N THR A 41 -1.61 -10.76 23.78
CA THR A 41 -2.96 -10.71 24.38
C THR A 41 -2.98 -10.06 25.76
N ALA A 42 -1.82 -9.94 26.40
CA ALA A 42 -1.60 -9.30 27.69
C ALA A 42 -0.10 -8.97 27.84
N PRO A 43 0.29 -8.14 28.83
CA PRO A 43 1.71 -7.91 29.13
C PRO A 43 2.48 -9.22 29.28
N ASN A 44 3.63 -9.33 28.59
CA ASN A 44 4.47 -10.54 28.55
C ASN A 44 3.82 -11.82 27.99
N SER A 45 2.63 -11.73 27.40
CA SER A 45 1.91 -12.86 26.79
C SER A 45 1.81 -12.65 25.28
N CYS A 46 2.87 -13.02 24.57
CA CYS A 46 2.95 -12.96 23.12
C CYS A 46 3.26 -14.34 22.51
N THR A 47 2.54 -14.71 21.47
CA THR A 47 2.79 -15.92 20.69
C THR A 47 3.44 -15.57 19.36
N THR A 48 4.42 -16.38 18.94
CA THR A 48 5.04 -16.25 17.62
C THR A 48 4.09 -16.80 16.56
N VAL A 49 3.87 -16.03 15.51
CA VAL A 49 3.11 -16.41 14.33
C VAL A 49 4.08 -16.53 13.16
N ASN A 50 4.00 -17.64 12.44
CA ASN A 50 4.82 -17.90 11.26
C ASN A 50 4.15 -17.25 10.04
N GLY A 51 4.61 -16.06 9.67
CA GLY A 51 4.19 -15.37 8.45
C GLY A 51 5.18 -15.57 7.31
N GLU A 52 4.83 -14.96 6.19
CA GLU A 52 5.67 -14.80 5.01
C GLU A 52 5.33 -13.49 4.33
N VAL A 53 6.16 -13.02 3.39
CA VAL A 53 5.92 -11.77 2.67
C VAL A 53 5.84 -11.99 1.18
N THR A 54 4.96 -11.25 0.50
CA THR A 54 4.87 -11.23 -0.96
C THR A 54 5.18 -9.84 -1.51
N ILE A 55 5.79 -9.75 -2.69
CA ILE A 55 6.01 -8.46 -3.37
C ILE A 55 4.78 -8.09 -4.19
N ASP A 56 4.49 -6.80 -4.25
CA ASP A 56 3.42 -6.21 -5.05
C ASP A 56 3.52 -6.56 -6.54
N ALA A 57 2.36 -6.74 -7.17
CA ALA A 57 2.24 -7.15 -8.56
C ALA A 57 2.86 -6.18 -9.57
N ASN A 58 2.97 -4.89 -9.25
CA ASN A 58 3.51 -3.86 -10.14
C ASN A 58 5.03 -4.05 -10.39
N TRP A 59 5.75 -4.63 -9.43
CA TRP A 59 7.19 -4.95 -9.55
C TRP A 59 7.46 -6.27 -10.26
N ARG A 60 6.45 -7.14 -10.35
CA ARG A 60 6.61 -8.47 -10.93
C ARG A 60 6.78 -8.40 -12.44
N TRP A 61 7.45 -9.41 -12.97
CA TRP A 61 7.53 -9.60 -14.40
C TRP A 61 6.13 -9.89 -14.97
N LEU A 62 5.78 -9.18 -16.04
CA LEU A 62 4.53 -9.31 -16.75
C LEU A 62 4.77 -9.70 -18.21
N HIS A 63 4.34 -10.89 -18.59
CA HIS A 63 4.58 -11.47 -19.91
C HIS A 63 3.35 -12.17 -20.47
N ASP A 64 3.40 -12.56 -21.74
CA ASP A 64 2.35 -13.33 -22.38
C ASP A 64 2.13 -14.70 -21.72
N VAL A 65 0.88 -15.14 -21.62
CA VAL A 65 0.53 -16.43 -21.05
C VAL A 65 1.25 -17.56 -21.77
N GLY A 66 2.05 -18.33 -21.03
CA GLY A 66 2.81 -19.48 -21.55
C GLY A 66 4.09 -19.12 -22.33
N GLY A 67 4.38 -17.84 -22.52
CA GLY A 67 5.56 -17.35 -23.23
C GLY A 67 6.57 -16.65 -22.33
N TYR A 68 7.42 -15.84 -22.96
CA TYR A 68 8.47 -15.00 -22.36
C TYR A 68 8.45 -13.57 -22.93
N THR A 69 7.45 -13.23 -23.75
CA THR A 69 7.35 -11.91 -24.39
C THR A 69 6.69 -10.95 -23.42
N ASN A 70 7.39 -9.87 -23.08
CA ASN A 70 6.88 -8.90 -22.13
C ASN A 70 5.56 -8.27 -22.63
N CYS A 71 4.56 -8.25 -21.76
CA CYS A 71 3.38 -7.42 -21.92
C CYS A 71 3.65 -5.97 -21.55
N TYR A 72 4.63 -5.71 -20.69
CA TYR A 72 5.04 -4.40 -20.23
C TYR A 72 6.56 -4.34 -20.07
N THR A 73 7.22 -3.34 -20.66
CA THR A 73 8.69 -3.15 -20.58
C THR A 73 9.01 -1.68 -20.42
N GLY A 74 9.94 -1.35 -19.51
CA GLY A 74 10.21 0.05 -19.16
C GLY A 74 8.93 0.68 -18.62
N ASN A 75 8.42 1.69 -19.31
CA ASN A 75 7.17 2.36 -18.98
C ASN A 75 6.06 2.19 -20.04
N GLU A 76 6.15 1.17 -20.90
CA GLU A 76 5.20 0.98 -22.01
C GLU A 76 4.59 -0.43 -22.03
N TRP A 77 3.31 -0.49 -22.43
CA TRP A 77 2.62 -1.74 -22.77
C TRP A 77 2.95 -2.20 -24.20
N ASN A 78 3.13 -3.50 -24.39
CA ASN A 78 3.28 -4.10 -25.71
C ASN A 78 1.94 -4.09 -26.45
N THR A 79 1.75 -3.15 -27.37
CA THR A 79 0.47 -2.93 -28.08
C THR A 79 0.05 -4.08 -29.00
N THR A 80 0.95 -5.01 -29.33
CA THR A 80 0.60 -6.23 -30.08
C THR A 80 -0.11 -7.25 -29.20
N ILE A 81 0.36 -7.42 -27.95
CA ILE A 81 -0.25 -8.33 -26.97
C ILE A 81 -1.42 -7.66 -26.25
N CYS A 82 -1.28 -6.35 -26.00
CA CYS A 82 -2.20 -5.50 -25.26
C CYS A 82 -2.79 -4.39 -26.15
N PRO A 83 -3.57 -4.72 -27.20
CA PRO A 83 -4.20 -3.71 -28.06
C PRO A 83 -5.35 -2.95 -27.36
N ASN A 84 -5.87 -3.50 -26.25
CA ASN A 84 -6.87 -2.89 -25.38
C ASN A 84 -6.85 -3.58 -24.00
N SER A 85 -7.47 -2.96 -22.99
CA SER A 85 -7.49 -3.48 -21.61
C SER A 85 -8.06 -4.90 -21.54
N ALA A 86 -9.17 -5.17 -22.23
CA ALA A 86 -9.83 -6.47 -22.17
C ALA A 86 -8.95 -7.61 -22.68
N THR A 87 -8.24 -7.40 -23.80
CA THR A 87 -7.32 -8.38 -24.38
C THR A 87 -6.07 -8.54 -23.52
N CYS A 88 -5.50 -7.42 -23.08
CA CYS A 88 -4.31 -7.42 -22.23
C CYS A 88 -4.56 -8.15 -20.91
N SER A 89 -5.74 -7.96 -20.34
CA SER A 89 -6.17 -8.62 -19.11
C SER A 89 -6.09 -10.13 -19.20
N THR A 90 -6.26 -10.71 -20.38
CA THR A 90 -6.30 -12.17 -20.57
C THR A 90 -5.06 -12.75 -21.22
N ALA A 91 -4.33 -11.93 -21.98
CA ALA A 91 -3.12 -12.33 -22.65
C ALA A 91 -1.89 -12.31 -21.75
N CYS A 92 -1.96 -11.67 -20.57
CA CYS A 92 -0.81 -11.43 -19.71
C CYS A 92 -0.87 -12.15 -18.36
N ALA A 93 0.29 -12.62 -17.92
CA ALA A 93 0.53 -13.35 -16.70
C ALA A 93 1.56 -12.61 -15.82
N VAL A 94 1.24 -12.52 -14.52
CA VAL A 94 2.19 -12.10 -13.48
C VAL A 94 2.95 -13.34 -13.01
N ASP A 95 4.28 -13.29 -13.00
CA ASP A 95 5.13 -14.43 -12.63
C ASP A 95 5.69 -14.33 -11.19
N GLY A 96 6.38 -15.38 -10.75
CA GLY A 96 7.07 -15.42 -9.47
C GLY A 96 8.23 -14.43 -9.37
N ALA A 97 8.75 -14.26 -8.15
CA ALA A 97 9.80 -13.28 -7.84
C ALA A 97 11.07 -13.92 -7.28
N ASP A 98 12.24 -13.54 -7.81
CA ASP A 98 13.52 -13.70 -7.10
C ASP A 98 13.73 -12.52 -6.14
N TYR A 99 13.18 -12.66 -4.94
CA TYR A 99 13.17 -11.62 -3.90
C TYR A 99 14.55 -11.03 -3.63
N ARG A 100 15.57 -11.88 -3.50
CA ARG A 100 16.90 -11.43 -3.08
C ARG A 100 17.69 -10.86 -4.26
N ALA A 101 17.78 -11.61 -5.37
CA ALA A 101 18.68 -11.24 -6.45
C ALA A 101 18.11 -10.11 -7.33
N THR A 102 16.79 -10.06 -7.50
CA THR A 102 16.13 -9.05 -8.33
C THR A 102 15.67 -7.85 -7.51
N TYR A 103 15.07 -8.07 -6.34
CA TYR A 103 14.39 -7.01 -5.58
C TYR A 103 15.14 -6.56 -4.32
N GLY A 104 16.24 -7.24 -3.95
CA GLY A 104 17.01 -6.90 -2.75
C GLY A 104 16.23 -7.05 -1.45
N ALA A 105 15.16 -7.85 -1.46
CA ALA A 105 14.35 -8.16 -0.30
C ALA A 105 14.85 -9.46 0.37
N THR A 106 15.14 -9.39 1.66
CA THR A 106 15.60 -10.56 2.43
C THR A 106 14.95 -10.60 3.81
N THR A 107 14.75 -11.80 4.33
CA THR A 107 14.21 -12.01 5.68
C THR A 107 15.14 -12.86 6.54
N SER A 108 15.08 -12.65 7.85
CA SER A 108 15.76 -13.46 8.85
C SER A 108 15.00 -13.40 10.18
N GLY A 109 14.32 -14.49 10.55
CA GLY A 109 13.49 -14.51 11.76
C GLY A 109 12.30 -13.57 11.62
N ASP A 110 12.26 -12.53 12.46
CA ASP A 110 11.24 -11.48 12.48
C ASP A 110 11.63 -10.21 11.70
N ALA A 111 12.78 -10.21 11.02
CA ALA A 111 13.27 -9.07 10.27
C ALA A 111 13.01 -9.21 8.76
N LEU A 112 12.60 -8.09 8.14
CA LEU A 112 12.60 -7.85 6.70
C LEU A 112 13.60 -6.71 6.40
N SER A 113 14.46 -6.91 5.41
CA SER A 113 15.39 -5.89 4.91
C SER A 113 15.15 -5.64 3.44
N LEU A 114 14.96 -4.38 3.08
CA LEU A 114 14.70 -3.90 1.72
C LEU A 114 15.88 -3.03 1.25
N GLN A 115 16.40 -3.31 0.06
CA GLN A 115 17.37 -2.45 -0.60
C GLN A 115 16.67 -1.53 -1.60
N PHE A 116 17.10 -0.27 -1.65
CA PHE A 116 16.49 0.69 -2.57
C PHE A 116 16.83 0.38 -4.03
N VAL A 117 18.09 0.11 -4.36
CA VAL A 117 18.51 -0.23 -5.73
C VAL A 117 19.16 -1.60 -5.74
N THR A 118 18.64 -2.49 -6.58
CA THR A 118 19.22 -3.83 -6.80
C THR A 118 19.58 -3.98 -8.27
N LYS A 119 20.87 -4.16 -8.56
CA LYS A 119 21.39 -4.34 -9.92
C LYS A 119 21.52 -5.83 -10.22
N GLY A 120 20.62 -6.35 -11.06
CA GLY A 120 20.71 -7.68 -11.63
C GLY A 120 21.58 -7.70 -12.89
N GLU A 121 21.70 -8.88 -13.50
CA GLU A 121 22.45 -9.07 -14.75
C GLU A 121 21.80 -8.35 -15.95
N TYR A 122 20.46 -8.29 -15.97
CA TYR A 122 19.67 -7.81 -17.11
C TYR A 122 18.76 -6.61 -16.78
N SER A 123 18.67 -6.21 -15.51
CA SER A 123 17.77 -5.15 -15.06
C SER A 123 18.31 -4.46 -13.81
N THR A 124 17.80 -3.26 -13.54
CA THR A 124 17.99 -2.56 -12.26
C THR A 124 16.62 -2.34 -11.64
N ASN A 125 16.40 -2.90 -10.46
CA ASN A 125 15.20 -2.67 -9.68
C ASN A 125 15.37 -1.43 -8.79
N ILE A 126 14.31 -0.64 -8.67
CA ILE A 126 14.21 0.52 -7.78
C ILE A 126 13.01 0.32 -6.85
N GLY A 127 13.25 0.44 -5.56
CA GLY A 127 12.25 0.28 -4.51
C GLY A 127 11.61 -1.10 -4.43
N SER A 128 10.68 -1.24 -3.50
CA SER A 128 9.81 -2.41 -3.40
C SER A 128 8.63 -2.10 -2.48
N ARG A 129 7.52 -2.81 -2.68
CA ARG A 129 6.36 -2.84 -1.77
C ARG A 129 6.00 -4.28 -1.46
N LEU A 130 5.94 -4.64 -0.18
CA LEU A 130 5.66 -5.99 0.27
C LEU A 130 4.48 -6.03 1.24
N TYR A 131 3.78 -7.16 1.23
CA TYR A 131 2.64 -7.44 2.10
C TYR A 131 2.92 -8.62 3.02
N LEU A 132 2.47 -8.54 4.27
CA LEU A 132 2.49 -9.69 5.17
C LEU A 132 1.36 -10.67 4.84
N MET A 133 1.68 -11.95 4.80
CA MET A 133 0.79 -13.03 4.38
C MET A 133 0.36 -13.92 5.55
N ASN A 134 -0.84 -14.49 5.43
CA ASN A 134 -1.40 -15.54 6.26
C ASN A 134 -1.56 -16.83 5.43
N GLY A 135 -0.45 -17.54 5.27
CA GLY A 135 -0.35 -18.64 4.30
C GLY A 135 -0.21 -18.15 2.86
N ALA A 136 -0.21 -19.08 1.91
CA ALA A 136 0.24 -18.83 0.55
C ALA A 136 -0.69 -17.95 -0.32
N ASP A 137 -1.98 -17.85 0.02
CA ASP A 137 -2.99 -17.26 -0.86
C ASP A 137 -3.82 -16.14 -0.21
N LYS A 138 -3.42 -15.66 0.97
CA LYS A 138 -4.14 -14.63 1.74
C LYS A 138 -3.17 -13.66 2.43
N TYR A 139 -3.53 -12.39 2.47
CA TYR A 139 -2.85 -11.41 3.31
C TYR A 139 -3.17 -11.66 4.80
N GLN A 140 -2.25 -11.26 5.67
CA GLN A 140 -2.55 -11.17 7.10
C GLN A 140 -3.34 -9.88 7.35
N MET A 141 -4.61 -10.05 7.73
CA MET A 141 -5.49 -8.94 8.10
C MET A 141 -5.29 -8.53 9.56
N PHE A 142 -5.29 -7.22 9.83
CA PHE A 142 -5.15 -6.63 11.16
C PHE A 142 -6.32 -5.71 11.48
N GLN A 143 -7.04 -5.99 12.56
CA GLN A 143 -8.00 -5.06 13.15
C GLN A 143 -7.26 -4.22 14.18
N LEU A 144 -7.12 -2.94 13.91
CA LEU A 144 -6.26 -2.03 14.68
C LEU A 144 -7.02 -1.23 15.73
N LEU A 145 -8.32 -0.97 15.51
CA LEU A 145 -9.11 -0.13 16.41
C LEU A 145 -9.21 -0.73 17.82
N GLY A 146 -8.76 0.02 18.83
CA GLY A 146 -8.69 -0.44 20.23
C GLY A 146 -7.46 -1.29 20.55
N ASN A 147 -6.54 -1.47 19.60
CA ASN A 147 -5.32 -2.25 19.74
C ASN A 147 -4.06 -1.38 19.64
N GLU A 148 -2.91 -2.03 19.78
CA GLU A 148 -1.58 -1.47 19.61
C GLU A 148 -0.84 -2.24 18.49
N PHE A 149 -0.14 -1.51 17.63
CA PHE A 149 0.80 -2.06 16.66
C PHE A 149 2.21 -1.55 16.95
N THR A 150 3.17 -2.47 17.01
CA THR A 150 4.54 -2.19 17.47
C THR A 150 5.55 -2.93 16.59
N PHE A 151 6.62 -2.23 16.22
CA PHE A 151 7.71 -2.80 15.42
C PHE A 151 9.05 -2.13 15.77
N ASP A 152 10.15 -2.83 15.48
CA ASP A 152 11.49 -2.26 15.50
C ASP A 152 11.87 -1.82 14.09
N VAL A 153 12.60 -0.71 13.97
CA VAL A 153 13.08 -0.18 12.68
C VAL A 153 14.49 0.35 12.76
N ASP A 154 15.25 0.17 11.67
CA ASP A 154 16.57 0.76 11.45
C ASP A 154 16.55 1.57 10.15
N VAL A 155 16.50 2.89 10.30
CA VAL A 155 16.54 3.87 9.19
C VAL A 155 17.92 4.51 9.03
N SER A 156 18.96 3.98 9.70
CA SER A 156 20.28 4.64 9.80
C SER A 156 20.98 4.89 8.47
N LYS A 157 20.58 4.13 7.44
CA LYS A 157 21.07 4.18 6.06
C LYS A 157 20.09 4.85 5.08
N LEU A 158 18.91 5.29 5.54
CA LEU A 158 17.93 5.99 4.72
C LEU A 158 18.18 7.49 4.82
N GLY A 159 18.69 8.09 3.75
CA GLY A 159 18.95 9.53 3.66
C GLY A 159 17.73 10.33 3.20
N CYS A 160 17.94 11.62 2.93
CA CYS A 160 16.93 12.49 2.33
C CYS A 160 16.44 11.93 0.98
N GLY A 161 15.16 12.14 0.68
CA GLY A 161 14.52 11.74 -0.59
C GLY A 161 14.08 10.28 -0.65
N LEU A 162 14.36 9.48 0.38
CA LEU A 162 13.87 8.12 0.52
C LEU A 162 12.79 8.05 1.59
N ASN A 163 11.89 7.07 1.44
CA ASN A 163 10.87 6.71 2.42
C ASN A 163 10.89 5.21 2.65
N GLY A 164 11.29 4.81 3.86
CA GLY A 164 11.01 3.46 4.36
C GLY A 164 9.67 3.48 5.07
N ALA A 165 8.62 3.00 4.40
CA ALA A 165 7.25 3.08 4.90
C ALA A 165 6.75 1.75 5.46
N LEU A 166 5.99 1.84 6.55
CA LEU A 166 5.20 0.74 7.11
C LEU A 166 3.82 1.29 7.42
N TYR A 167 2.80 0.73 6.78
CA TYR A 167 1.46 1.31 6.77
C TYR A 167 0.40 0.23 6.57
N PHE A 168 -0.86 0.62 6.67
CA PHE A 168 -2.01 -0.26 6.51
C PHE A 168 -2.98 0.29 5.48
N VAL A 169 -3.49 -0.58 4.63
CA VAL A 169 -4.50 -0.23 3.62
C VAL A 169 -5.66 -1.21 3.63
N SER A 170 -6.85 -0.73 3.27
CA SER A 170 -8.09 -1.52 3.28
C SER A 170 -8.26 -2.38 2.00
N MET A 171 -7.22 -3.12 1.66
CA MET A 171 -7.22 -4.13 0.60
C MET A 171 -8.04 -5.37 1.00
N ASP A 172 -8.50 -6.14 0.00
CA ASP A 172 -9.13 -7.44 0.23
C ASP A 172 -8.12 -8.51 0.64
N GLU A 173 -8.50 -9.39 1.58
CA GLU A 173 -7.66 -10.48 2.09
C GLU A 173 -7.08 -11.38 0.97
N ASP A 174 -7.82 -11.59 -0.12
CA ASP A 174 -7.41 -12.44 -1.24
C ASP A 174 -6.85 -11.65 -2.45
N GLY A 175 -6.57 -10.35 -2.27
CA GLY A 175 -6.12 -9.46 -3.33
C GLY A 175 -7.17 -9.18 -4.40
N GLY A 176 -8.46 -9.37 -4.08
CA GLY A 176 -9.61 -9.14 -4.96
C GLY A 176 -9.98 -10.35 -5.81
N LYS A 177 -9.39 -11.53 -5.56
CA LYS A 177 -9.58 -12.74 -6.36
C LYS A 177 -11.04 -13.23 -6.38
N SER A 178 -11.74 -13.12 -5.25
CA SER A 178 -13.16 -13.48 -5.15
C SER A 178 -14.10 -12.44 -5.76
N LYS A 179 -13.74 -11.15 -5.72
CA LYS A 179 -14.54 -10.06 -6.32
C LYS A 179 -14.39 -9.97 -7.83
N TYR A 180 -13.19 -10.24 -8.34
CA TYR A 180 -12.83 -10.07 -9.74
C TYR A 180 -12.44 -11.42 -10.32
N SER A 181 -13.39 -12.10 -10.98
CA SER A 181 -13.17 -13.42 -11.55
C SER A 181 -12.04 -13.48 -12.58
N THR A 182 -11.66 -12.34 -13.16
CA THR A 182 -10.50 -12.20 -14.04
C THR A 182 -9.18 -12.15 -13.28
N ASN A 183 -9.12 -11.74 -12.02
CA ASN A 183 -7.90 -11.86 -11.21
C ASN A 183 -7.67 -13.34 -10.81
N LYS A 184 -6.71 -14.02 -11.46
CA LYS A 184 -6.33 -15.40 -11.10
C LYS A 184 -5.13 -15.45 -10.16
N ALA A 185 -4.33 -14.39 -10.16
CA ALA A 185 -3.14 -14.19 -9.36
C ALA A 185 -3.46 -14.09 -7.85
N GLY A 186 -4.25 -13.08 -7.45
CA GLY A 186 -4.65 -12.85 -6.06
C GLY A 186 -3.49 -12.48 -5.12
N ALA A 187 -3.76 -12.55 -3.82
CA ALA A 187 -2.81 -12.16 -2.77
C ALA A 187 -1.45 -12.87 -2.88
N LYS A 188 -1.40 -14.11 -3.38
CA LYS A 188 -0.13 -14.84 -3.62
C LYS A 188 0.86 -14.05 -4.48
N TYR A 189 0.38 -13.24 -5.41
CA TYR A 189 1.22 -12.44 -6.31
C TYR A 189 1.09 -10.94 -6.02
N GLY A 190 0.64 -10.56 -4.83
CA GLY A 190 0.62 -9.15 -4.42
C GLY A 190 -0.37 -8.28 -5.19
N THR A 191 -1.52 -8.83 -5.63
CA THR A 191 -2.54 -8.04 -6.36
C THR A 191 -3.48 -7.29 -5.43
N GLY A 192 -4.21 -6.32 -5.99
CA GLY A 192 -5.34 -5.67 -5.33
C GLY A 192 -4.96 -4.45 -4.49
N TYR A 193 -3.77 -3.90 -4.69
CA TYR A 193 -3.33 -2.68 -4.00
C TYR A 193 -4.29 -1.51 -4.22
N CYS A 194 -4.39 -0.70 -3.19
CA CYS A 194 -5.11 0.56 -3.13
C CYS A 194 -4.54 1.36 -1.96
N ASP A 195 -4.68 2.67 -2.01
CA ASP A 195 -4.36 3.57 -0.91
C ASP A 195 -5.17 4.88 -1.04
N ALA A 196 -4.91 5.87 -0.18
CA ALA A 196 -5.67 7.11 -0.18
C ALA A 196 -5.28 8.09 -1.31
N GLN A 197 -4.22 7.79 -2.05
CA GLN A 197 -3.80 8.53 -3.25
C GLN A 197 -4.53 8.07 -4.51
N CYS A 198 -5.36 7.02 -4.41
CA CYS A 198 -6.07 6.46 -5.55
C CYS A 198 -5.16 6.14 -6.77
N PRO A 199 -4.03 5.43 -6.55
CA PRO A 199 -2.94 5.27 -7.51
C PRO A 199 -3.40 4.75 -8.87
N ARG A 200 -2.96 5.46 -9.91
CA ARG A 200 -3.25 5.16 -11.32
C ARG A 200 -2.09 4.46 -12.03
N ASP A 201 -0.98 4.23 -11.34
CA ASP A 201 0.23 3.57 -11.86
C ASP A 201 0.16 2.04 -11.78
N LEU A 202 -0.88 1.51 -11.14
CA LEU A 202 -1.09 0.07 -11.04
C LEU A 202 -1.40 -0.52 -12.42
N LYS A 203 -0.59 -1.49 -12.85
CA LYS A 203 -0.80 -2.20 -14.12
C LYS A 203 -2.08 -3.02 -14.15
N PHE A 204 -2.60 -3.46 -13.00
CA PHE A 204 -3.87 -4.19 -12.89
C PHE A 204 -4.74 -3.65 -11.76
N ILE A 205 -5.99 -3.34 -12.07
CA ILE A 205 -7.02 -2.90 -11.12
C ILE A 205 -8.31 -3.66 -11.42
N ASN A 206 -8.99 -4.19 -10.39
CA ASN A 206 -10.24 -4.95 -10.53
C ASN A 206 -10.13 -6.15 -11.51
N GLY A 207 -8.95 -6.78 -11.56
CA GLY A 207 -8.66 -7.87 -12.50
C GLY A 207 -8.61 -7.45 -13.98
N LYS A 208 -8.42 -6.15 -14.25
CA LYS A 208 -8.27 -5.58 -15.59
C LYS A 208 -6.92 -4.89 -15.74
N ALA A 209 -6.27 -5.08 -16.88
CA ALA A 209 -5.04 -4.36 -17.23
C ALA A 209 -5.35 -2.86 -17.40
N ASN A 210 -4.54 -2.00 -16.80
CA ASN A 210 -4.69 -0.54 -16.87
C ASN A 210 -3.99 0.04 -18.12
N SER A 211 -4.11 -0.63 -19.26
CA SER A 211 -3.40 -0.26 -20.49
C SER A 211 -4.10 0.83 -21.30
N GLU A 212 -5.37 1.13 -20.99
CA GLU A 212 -6.12 2.19 -21.66
C GLU A 212 -5.65 3.56 -21.18
N LYS A 213 -5.37 4.46 -22.15
CA LYS A 213 -4.81 5.80 -21.93
C LYS A 213 -3.56 5.79 -21.05
N TRP A 214 -2.73 4.76 -21.20
CA TRP A 214 -1.48 4.66 -20.47
C TRP A 214 -0.50 5.73 -20.95
N GLU A 215 -0.03 6.55 -20.03
CA GLU A 215 0.98 7.57 -20.26
C GLU A 215 2.22 7.24 -19.43
N GLY A 216 3.34 6.92 -20.11
CA GLY A 216 4.61 6.66 -19.46
C GLY A 216 5.10 7.89 -18.69
N SER A 217 5.64 7.68 -17.49
CA SER A 217 6.17 8.76 -16.68
C SER A 217 7.36 9.45 -17.37
N THR A 218 7.47 10.77 -17.17
CA THR A 218 8.58 11.57 -17.69
C THR A 218 9.83 11.53 -16.81
N ASN A 219 9.72 11.02 -15.57
CA ASN A 219 10.79 10.99 -14.59
C ASN A 219 10.98 9.62 -13.91
N ASP A 220 10.18 8.61 -14.26
CA ASP A 220 10.40 7.21 -13.91
C ASP A 220 10.36 6.34 -15.18
N GLY A 221 11.48 5.66 -15.47
CA GLY A 221 11.60 4.78 -16.63
C GLY A 221 10.82 3.46 -16.53
N ASN A 222 10.21 3.16 -15.38
CA ASN A 222 9.48 1.91 -15.11
C ASN A 222 7.98 2.10 -14.86
N ALA A 223 7.53 3.34 -14.68
CA ALA A 223 6.17 3.66 -14.31
C ALA A 223 5.47 4.56 -15.33
N GLY A 224 4.15 4.62 -15.22
CA GLY A 224 3.27 5.46 -15.99
C GLY A 224 1.91 5.49 -15.30
N VAL A 225 0.93 6.16 -15.88
CA VAL A 225 -0.43 6.24 -15.33
C VAL A 225 -1.45 5.80 -16.37
N GLY A 226 -2.39 4.95 -15.97
CA GLY A 226 -3.52 4.55 -16.82
C GLY A 226 -4.79 5.34 -16.50
N GLU A 227 -5.89 4.95 -17.15
CA GLU A 227 -7.21 5.57 -16.93
C GLU A 227 -7.81 5.24 -15.56
N MET A 228 -7.59 4.03 -15.04
CA MET A 228 -8.14 3.59 -13.75
C MET A 228 -7.20 3.92 -12.59
N GLY A 229 -7.76 4.25 -11.43
CA GLY A 229 -7.05 4.27 -10.14
C GLY A 229 -7.70 3.35 -9.12
N SER A 230 -7.01 3.06 -8.01
CA SER A 230 -7.47 2.12 -6.98
C SER A 230 -7.43 2.78 -5.59
N CYS A 231 -8.59 3.13 -5.05
CA CYS A 231 -8.74 3.89 -3.81
C CYS A 231 -9.11 2.98 -2.62
N CYS A 232 -8.56 3.24 -1.44
CA CYS A 232 -9.09 2.74 -0.17
C CYS A 232 -8.51 3.50 1.03
N SER A 233 -9.11 3.34 2.21
CA SER A 233 -8.60 3.98 3.44
C SER A 233 -7.21 3.48 3.80
N GLU A 234 -6.38 4.40 4.27
CA GLU A 234 -4.95 4.21 4.54
C GLU A 234 -4.59 4.74 5.94
N MET A 235 -3.73 4.01 6.64
CA MET A 235 -3.14 4.43 7.91
C MET A 235 -1.63 4.29 7.80
N ASP A 236 -0.97 5.42 7.63
CA ASP A 236 0.47 5.52 7.63
C ASP A 236 0.99 5.51 9.06
N ILE A 237 1.37 4.31 9.51
CA ILE A 237 1.99 4.15 10.83
C ILE A 237 3.36 4.82 10.83
N TRP A 238 4.06 4.71 9.72
CA TRP A 238 5.44 5.09 9.62
C TRP A 238 5.79 5.42 8.17
N GLU A 239 6.02 6.69 7.91
CA GLU A 239 6.77 7.15 6.76
C GLU A 239 8.01 7.85 7.28
N ALA A 240 9.21 7.42 6.86
CA ALA A 240 10.43 7.96 7.45
C ALA A 240 11.70 7.73 6.64
N ASN A 241 12.68 8.55 6.99
CA ASN A 241 14.09 8.29 6.77
C ASN A 241 14.88 8.66 8.03
N GLY A 242 16.20 8.75 7.93
CA GLY A 242 17.07 9.11 9.03
C GLY A 242 16.96 10.57 9.50
N ILE A 243 16.16 11.41 8.82
CA ILE A 243 16.01 12.84 9.08
C ILE A 243 14.66 13.16 9.69
N SER A 244 13.58 12.63 9.09
CA SER A 244 12.21 12.94 9.50
C SER A 244 11.33 11.68 9.51
N THR A 245 10.20 11.78 10.22
CA THR A 245 9.14 10.78 10.21
C THR A 245 7.78 11.42 10.41
N ALA A 246 6.74 10.84 9.80
CA ALA A 246 5.34 11.16 10.01
C ALA A 246 4.52 9.90 10.31
N TYR A 247 3.38 10.09 10.98
CA TYR A 247 2.30 9.12 11.02
C TYR A 247 0.97 9.81 10.75
N THR A 248 0.15 9.22 9.88
CA THR A 248 -0.93 9.94 9.20
C THR A 248 -2.12 9.01 8.92
N PRO A 249 -3.32 9.27 9.48
CA PRO A 249 -4.54 8.62 9.04
C PRO A 249 -5.11 9.33 7.80
N HIS A 250 -5.49 8.54 6.80
CA HIS A 250 -6.10 9.00 5.56
C HIS A 250 -7.49 8.33 5.38
N PRO A 251 -8.58 9.02 5.77
CA PRO A 251 -9.92 8.49 5.60
C PRO A 251 -10.36 8.56 4.14
N CYS A 252 -11.10 7.54 3.70
CA CYS A 252 -11.88 7.59 2.47
C CYS A 252 -13.36 7.42 2.78
N THR A 253 -14.23 8.10 2.03
CA THR A 253 -15.68 7.95 2.24
C THR A 253 -16.15 6.51 1.96
N ASN A 254 -15.52 5.82 1.00
CA ASN A 254 -15.59 4.38 0.87
C ASN A 254 -14.34 3.72 1.48
N VAL A 255 -14.55 2.88 2.49
CA VAL A 255 -13.47 2.28 3.28
C VAL A 255 -12.61 1.33 2.45
N GLY A 256 -13.24 0.37 1.79
CA GLY A 256 -12.54 -0.72 1.11
C GLY A 256 -12.10 -0.34 -0.30
N GLN A 257 -11.30 -1.24 -0.90
CA GLN A 257 -10.86 -1.10 -2.28
C GLN A 257 -12.03 -0.86 -3.24
N HIS A 258 -11.87 0.17 -4.06
CA HIS A 258 -12.72 0.45 -5.22
C HIS A 258 -11.94 1.19 -6.30
N ALA A 259 -12.44 1.14 -7.54
CA ALA A 259 -11.79 1.83 -8.65
C ALA A 259 -12.37 3.23 -8.85
N CYS A 260 -11.52 4.15 -9.30
CA CYS A 260 -11.87 5.48 -9.79
C CYS A 260 -11.40 5.64 -11.24
N THR A 261 -11.67 6.78 -11.88
CA THR A 261 -11.31 7.02 -13.29
C THR A 261 -10.83 8.44 -13.53
N GLY A 262 -9.67 8.58 -14.19
CA GLY A 262 -9.08 9.86 -14.57
C GLY A 262 -8.85 10.80 -13.38
N ASP A 263 -9.00 12.10 -13.61
CA ASP A 263 -8.75 13.12 -12.55
C ASP A 263 -9.78 13.09 -11.42
N ALA A 264 -10.95 12.46 -11.65
CA ALA A 264 -11.93 12.22 -10.58
C ALA A 264 -11.41 11.24 -9.51
N CYS A 265 -10.29 10.55 -9.76
CA CYS A 265 -9.56 9.84 -8.71
C CYS A 265 -9.03 10.75 -7.61
N GLY A 266 -8.72 12.01 -7.92
CA GLY A 266 -7.93 12.85 -7.02
C GLY A 266 -6.52 12.29 -6.80
N GLY A 267 -5.95 12.57 -5.63
CA GLY A 267 -4.61 12.14 -5.27
C GLY A 267 -3.49 12.90 -5.98
N THR A 268 -2.25 12.49 -5.71
CA THR A 268 -1.02 13.17 -6.13
C THR A 268 -0.81 13.23 -7.65
N TYR A 269 -1.34 12.26 -8.40
CA TYR A 269 -1.18 12.18 -9.87
C TYR A 269 -2.41 12.68 -10.63
N SER A 270 -3.06 13.73 -10.10
CA SER A 270 -4.23 14.36 -10.72
C SER A 270 -4.14 15.88 -10.66
N ASP A 271 -4.77 16.56 -11.61
CA ASP A 271 -4.94 18.02 -11.57
C ASP A 271 -5.92 18.46 -10.46
N THR A 272 -6.68 17.52 -9.90
CA THR A 272 -7.74 17.77 -8.92
C THR A 272 -7.60 16.90 -7.67
N ARG A 273 -6.48 17.07 -6.96
CA ARG A 273 -6.08 16.33 -5.74
C ARG A 273 -7.24 15.94 -4.80
N TYR A 274 -8.13 16.88 -4.46
CA TYR A 274 -9.23 16.67 -3.50
C TYR A 274 -10.60 16.29 -4.13
N ALA A 275 -10.64 15.99 -5.43
CA ALA A 275 -11.87 15.63 -6.13
C ALA A 275 -12.28 14.16 -5.91
N GLY A 276 -11.32 13.31 -5.57
CA GLY A 276 -11.52 11.91 -5.22
C GLY A 276 -12.33 11.71 -3.94
N ASP A 277 -12.52 10.47 -3.52
CA ASP A 277 -13.31 10.12 -2.35
C ASP A 277 -12.46 9.88 -1.09
N CYS A 278 -11.14 9.79 -1.27
CA CYS A 278 -10.11 9.73 -0.24
C CYS A 278 -9.51 11.10 0.06
N ASP A 279 -9.05 11.28 1.30
CA ASP A 279 -8.21 12.40 1.71
C ASP A 279 -6.73 12.09 1.40
N PRO A 280 -6.13 12.76 0.40
CA PRO A 280 -4.75 12.48 0.01
C PRO A 280 -3.71 13.13 0.92
N ASP A 281 -4.11 14.02 1.84
CA ASP A 281 -3.19 14.72 2.74
C ASP A 281 -3.14 14.09 4.13
N GLY A 282 -4.30 13.66 4.63
CA GLY A 282 -4.42 13.10 5.97
C GLY A 282 -4.31 14.13 7.08
N CYS A 283 -4.28 13.64 8.33
CA CYS A 283 -3.96 14.44 9.50
C CYS A 283 -2.61 14.01 10.09
N ASP A 284 -1.53 14.60 9.61
CA ASP A 284 -0.17 14.13 9.87
C ASP A 284 0.38 14.56 11.23
N PHE A 285 1.25 13.74 11.80
CA PHE A 285 2.12 14.16 12.91
C PHE A 285 3.57 13.86 12.58
N ASN A 286 4.29 14.90 12.15
CA ASN A 286 5.75 14.93 12.08
C ASN A 286 6.29 15.87 13.17
N SER A 287 7.09 15.37 14.11
CA SER A 287 7.65 16.17 15.21
C SER A 287 8.36 17.44 14.77
N TYR A 288 9.12 17.40 13.67
CA TYR A 288 9.80 18.57 13.11
C TYR A 288 8.79 19.58 12.54
N ARG A 289 7.78 19.12 11.80
CA ARG A 289 6.69 19.95 11.26
C ARG A 289 5.87 20.58 12.38
N GLN A 290 5.70 19.86 13.48
CA GLN A 290 5.07 20.30 14.74
C GLN A 290 6.00 21.16 15.62
N GLY A 291 7.14 21.61 15.09
CA GLY A 291 8.02 22.61 15.71
C GLY A 291 9.14 22.05 16.59
N VAL A 292 9.19 20.74 16.83
CA VAL A 292 10.20 20.10 17.70
C VAL A 292 11.33 19.51 16.86
N LYS A 293 12.32 20.35 16.56
CA LYS A 293 13.39 20.07 15.59
C LYS A 293 14.53 19.17 16.09
N ASP A 294 14.56 18.85 17.37
CA ASP A 294 15.59 18.05 18.03
C ASP A 294 15.06 16.73 18.63
N PHE A 295 13.82 16.36 18.28
CA PHE A 295 13.19 15.14 18.77
C PHE A 295 13.60 13.89 17.97
N TYR A 296 13.46 13.91 16.65
CA TYR A 296 13.74 12.77 15.77
C TYR A 296 14.82 13.11 14.76
N GLY A 297 15.86 12.29 14.67
CA GLY A 297 16.95 12.50 13.72
C GLY A 297 18.29 11.93 14.20
N ARG A 298 19.35 12.17 13.44
CA ARG A 298 20.67 11.58 13.72
C ARG A 298 21.25 12.16 15.02
N GLY A 299 21.37 11.32 16.06
CA GLY A 299 21.85 11.74 17.38
C GLY A 299 20.86 12.58 18.20
N MET A 300 19.58 12.60 17.81
CA MET A 300 18.51 13.31 18.52
C MET A 300 17.90 12.46 19.65
N THR A 301 16.80 12.93 20.25
CA THR A 301 16.09 12.21 21.33
C THR A 301 15.72 10.78 20.91
N VAL A 302 15.14 10.64 19.71
CA VAL A 302 15.03 9.38 18.97
C VAL A 302 16.16 9.37 17.95
N ASP A 303 17.25 8.66 18.28
CA ASP A 303 18.48 8.62 17.50
C ASP A 303 18.36 7.67 16.30
N THR A 304 18.21 8.23 15.11
CA THR A 304 18.04 7.45 13.87
C THR A 304 19.29 6.71 13.41
N THR A 305 20.45 6.90 14.07
CA THR A 305 21.68 6.15 13.75
C THR A 305 21.66 4.72 14.29
N LYS A 306 20.64 4.35 15.06
CA LYS A 306 20.49 3.05 15.71
C LYS A 306 19.06 2.56 15.54
N LYS A 307 18.87 1.24 15.69
CA LYS A 307 17.54 0.64 15.80
C LYS A 307 16.77 1.22 16.99
N PHE A 308 15.47 1.42 16.81
CA PHE A 308 14.53 1.78 17.88
C PHE A 308 13.18 1.10 17.63
N THR A 309 12.35 1.04 18.67
CA THR A 309 10.98 0.54 18.59
C THR A 309 10.02 1.70 18.37
N VAL A 310 9.02 1.50 17.53
CA VAL A 310 7.89 2.40 17.30
C VAL A 310 6.63 1.70 17.80
N VAL A 311 5.85 2.40 18.63
CA VAL A 311 4.60 1.93 19.21
C VAL A 311 3.49 2.87 18.78
N THR A 312 2.41 2.32 18.20
CA THR A 312 1.23 3.10 17.81
C THR A 312 -0.03 2.49 18.41
N GLN A 313 -0.80 3.30 19.11
CA GLN A 313 -2.03 2.86 19.80
C GLN A 313 -3.25 3.56 19.20
N PHE A 314 -4.34 2.81 18.99
CA PHE A 314 -5.58 3.30 18.41
C PHE A 314 -6.67 3.31 19.48
N ILE A 315 -6.90 4.47 20.09
CA ILE A 315 -7.74 4.59 21.29
C ILE A 315 -9.20 4.72 20.88
N LYS A 316 -10.06 3.89 21.48
CA LYS A 316 -11.51 4.01 21.34
C LYS A 316 -12.06 5.04 22.33
N GLY A 317 -12.91 5.93 21.84
CA GLY A 317 -13.73 6.81 22.68
C GLY A 317 -14.88 6.04 23.32
N SER A 318 -15.65 6.74 24.16
CA SER A 318 -16.80 6.15 24.87
C SER A 318 -17.91 5.63 23.94
N ASP A 319 -18.00 6.15 22.72
CA ASP A 319 -18.95 5.71 21.69
C ASP A 319 -18.43 4.53 20.83
N GLY A 320 -17.23 4.03 21.13
CA GLY A 320 -16.57 2.94 20.42
C GLY A 320 -15.83 3.35 19.15
N SER A 321 -15.95 4.62 18.73
CA SER A 321 -15.22 5.17 17.57
C SER A 321 -13.77 5.49 17.89
N LEU A 322 -12.94 5.72 16.87
CA LEU A 322 -11.54 6.15 17.05
C LEU A 322 -11.52 7.57 17.63
N GLU A 323 -10.98 7.72 18.84
CA GLU A 323 -10.86 9.01 19.54
C GLU A 323 -9.47 9.61 19.33
N SER A 324 -8.42 8.81 19.46
CA SER A 324 -7.05 9.28 19.22
C SER A 324 -6.07 8.20 18.79
N ILE A 325 -4.97 8.64 18.18
CA ILE A 325 -3.83 7.82 17.77
C ILE A 325 -2.61 8.31 18.54
N LYS A 326 -2.04 7.44 19.39
CA LYS A 326 -0.88 7.76 20.23
C LYS A 326 0.38 7.13 19.68
N ARG A 327 1.50 7.82 19.90
CA ARG A 327 2.84 7.38 19.51
C ARG A 327 3.76 7.32 20.71
N TYR A 328 4.53 6.24 20.80
CA TYR A 328 5.68 6.11 21.68
C TYR A 328 6.86 5.51 20.92
N TYR A 329 8.06 5.77 21.43
CA TYR A 329 9.29 5.15 20.97
C TYR A 329 9.97 4.41 22.13
N VAL A 330 10.73 3.37 21.83
CA VAL A 330 11.62 2.74 22.80
C VAL A 330 13.03 2.67 22.23
N GLN A 331 13.98 3.30 22.92
CA GLN A 331 15.38 3.28 22.50
C GLN A 331 16.30 3.24 23.72
N GLY A 332 17.33 2.38 23.68
CA GLY A 332 18.24 2.19 24.81
C GLY A 332 17.53 1.76 26.11
N GLY A 333 16.42 1.03 25.99
CA GLY A 333 15.58 0.60 27.13
C GLY A 333 14.72 1.70 27.77
N LYS A 334 14.66 2.90 27.17
CA LYS A 334 13.83 4.01 27.65
C LYS A 334 12.60 4.16 26.78
N VAL A 335 11.43 4.27 27.42
CA VAL A 335 10.20 4.70 26.76
C VAL A 335 10.25 6.21 26.57
N ILE A 336 9.98 6.66 25.35
CA ILE A 336 10.00 8.05 24.92
C ILE A 336 8.59 8.36 24.40
N PRO A 337 7.78 9.16 25.13
CA PRO A 337 6.53 9.68 24.60
C PRO A 337 6.76 10.48 23.33
N ASN A 338 5.75 10.57 22.45
CA ASN A 338 5.82 11.48 21.32
C ASN A 338 6.07 12.93 21.77
N SER A 339 6.68 13.73 20.90
CA SER A 339 6.93 15.15 21.15
C SER A 339 5.62 15.92 21.30
N GLU A 340 5.57 16.88 22.23
CA GLU A 340 4.48 17.88 22.27
C GLU A 340 4.64 18.88 21.13
N SER A 341 3.59 19.11 20.34
CA SER A 341 3.62 20.16 19.33
C SER A 341 3.82 21.53 19.97
N THR A 342 4.69 22.35 19.35
CA THR A 342 4.97 23.73 19.77
C THR A 342 4.38 24.75 18.80
N VAL A 343 3.54 24.30 17.85
CA VAL A 343 2.87 25.20 16.90
C VAL A 343 1.82 26.03 17.65
N GLU A 344 1.83 27.35 17.44
CA GLU A 344 0.88 28.25 18.09
C GLU A 344 -0.56 27.87 17.73
N GLY A 345 -1.40 27.62 18.76
CA GLY A 345 -2.79 27.23 18.57
C GLY A 345 -3.03 25.75 18.27
N ASN A 346 -1.98 24.92 18.17
CA ASN A 346 -2.08 23.48 17.91
C ASN A 346 -1.11 22.70 18.81
N GLY A 347 -1.48 22.53 20.09
CA GLY A 347 -0.69 21.76 21.06
C GLY A 347 -1.08 20.29 21.13
N GLY A 348 -0.36 19.51 21.95
CA GLY A 348 -0.59 18.08 22.16
C GLY A 348 0.42 17.18 21.43
N ASN A 349 0.43 15.89 21.77
CA ASN A 349 1.37 14.89 21.26
C ASN A 349 0.70 13.65 20.64
N GLU A 350 -0.60 13.71 20.39
CA GLU A 350 -1.37 12.65 19.77
C GLU A 350 -2.31 13.23 18.71
N ILE A 351 -2.69 12.38 17.75
CA ILE A 351 -3.66 12.76 16.74
C ILE A 351 -5.05 12.52 17.34
N ASN A 352 -5.83 13.59 17.48
CA ASN A 352 -7.26 13.56 17.85
C ASN A 352 -8.03 14.61 17.01
N GLU A 353 -9.36 14.67 17.11
CA GLU A 353 -10.17 15.59 16.28
C GLU A 353 -9.76 17.07 16.46
N GLU A 354 -9.47 17.50 17.69
CA GLU A 354 -9.05 18.88 18.01
C GLU A 354 -7.67 19.20 17.42
N PHE A 355 -6.71 18.28 17.57
CA PHE A 355 -5.38 18.41 16.98
C PHE A 355 -5.48 18.59 15.47
N CYS A 356 -6.23 17.72 14.76
CA CYS A 356 -6.36 17.81 13.30
C CYS A 356 -7.00 19.14 12.85
N ALA A 357 -8.11 19.54 13.47
CA ALA A 357 -8.80 20.77 13.09
C ALA A 357 -7.93 22.02 13.33
N THR A 358 -7.24 22.08 14.47
CA THR A 358 -6.36 23.22 14.79
C THR A 358 -5.09 23.23 13.95
N GLN A 359 -4.54 22.06 13.63
CA GLN A 359 -3.36 21.90 12.78
C GLN A 359 -3.62 22.42 11.36
N LYS A 360 -4.73 22.01 10.73
CA LYS A 360 -5.09 22.46 9.37
C LYS A 360 -5.27 23.99 9.31
N VAL A 361 -5.84 24.60 10.35
CA VAL A 361 -5.94 26.06 10.46
C VAL A 361 -4.56 26.71 10.63
N ALA A 362 -3.73 26.19 11.54
CA ALA A 362 -2.41 26.75 11.83
C ALA A 362 -1.45 26.69 10.62
N PHE A 363 -1.58 25.66 9.79
CA PHE A 363 -0.77 25.49 8.58
C PHE A 363 -1.40 26.07 7.31
N ALA A 364 -2.63 26.59 7.40
CA ALA A 364 -3.42 27.04 6.24
C ALA A 364 -3.58 25.96 5.16
N ASP A 365 -3.69 24.70 5.60
CA ASP A 365 -3.92 23.54 4.73
C ASP A 365 -5.43 23.36 4.45
N THR A 366 -5.75 22.68 3.35
CA THR A 366 -7.14 22.27 3.08
C THR A 366 -7.54 21.17 4.06
N ASP A 367 -8.63 21.37 4.79
CA ASP A 367 -9.17 20.35 5.70
C ASP A 367 -10.05 19.33 4.96
N ASP A 368 -9.44 18.57 4.04
CA ASP A 368 -10.13 17.46 3.38
C ASP A 368 -10.31 16.27 4.34
N PHE A 369 -9.41 16.10 5.32
CA PHE A 369 -9.52 15.12 6.41
C PHE A 369 -10.89 15.16 7.10
N THR A 370 -11.29 16.33 7.63
CA THR A 370 -12.60 16.48 8.27
C THR A 370 -13.73 16.31 7.26
N LYS A 371 -13.58 16.83 6.03
CA LYS A 371 -14.57 16.70 4.96
C LYS A 371 -14.84 15.25 4.54
N LYS A 372 -13.83 14.37 4.64
CA LYS A 372 -13.94 12.92 4.39
C LYS A 372 -14.33 12.11 5.62
N GLY A 373 -14.62 12.78 6.75
CA GLY A 373 -15.18 12.18 7.96
C GLY A 373 -14.17 11.92 9.08
N GLY A 374 -12.92 12.37 8.91
CA GLY A 374 -11.88 12.41 9.94
C GLY A 374 -11.63 11.08 10.65
N LEU A 375 -11.32 11.15 11.95
CA LEU A 375 -10.99 9.96 12.75
C LEU A 375 -12.13 8.96 12.84
N LYS A 376 -13.39 9.41 12.89
CA LYS A 376 -14.54 8.50 12.90
C LYS A 376 -14.62 7.66 11.63
N GLN A 377 -14.34 8.26 10.48
CA GLN A 377 -14.28 7.53 9.22
C GLN A 377 -13.07 6.58 9.18
N MET A 378 -11.89 7.06 9.61
CA MET A 378 -10.69 6.22 9.71
C MET A 378 -10.92 5.02 10.64
N GLY A 379 -11.61 5.21 11.76
CA GLY A 379 -11.96 4.18 12.72
C GLY A 379 -12.74 3.01 12.10
N LYS A 380 -13.59 3.28 11.10
CA LYS A 380 -14.31 2.21 10.38
C LYS A 380 -13.36 1.28 9.61
N ALA A 381 -12.31 1.83 9.01
CA ALA A 381 -11.29 1.04 8.32
C ALA A 381 -10.43 0.24 9.32
N LEU A 382 -10.01 0.88 10.42
CA LEU A 382 -9.25 0.22 11.48
C LEU A 382 -10.03 -0.93 12.16
N GLU A 383 -11.37 -0.85 12.20
CA GLU A 383 -12.25 -1.92 12.70
C GLU A 383 -12.42 -3.06 11.68
N GLY A 384 -12.48 -2.73 10.38
CA GLY A 384 -12.80 -3.67 9.30
C GLY A 384 -11.70 -4.69 8.97
N GLY A 385 -10.45 -4.42 9.37
CA GLY A 385 -9.29 -5.24 9.05
C GLY A 385 -8.54 -4.70 7.84
N MET A 386 -7.23 -4.48 7.99
CA MET A 386 -6.37 -3.88 6.97
C MET A 386 -5.15 -4.75 6.71
N VAL A 387 -4.58 -4.63 5.51
CA VAL A 387 -3.35 -5.33 5.10
C VAL A 387 -2.13 -4.52 5.53
N LEU A 388 -1.16 -5.18 6.17
CA LEU A 388 0.13 -4.59 6.50
C LEU A 388 1.00 -4.49 5.24
N VAL A 389 1.48 -3.28 4.96
CA VAL A 389 2.40 -2.96 3.86
C VAL A 389 3.74 -2.50 4.41
N MET A 390 4.84 -2.97 3.81
CA MET A 390 6.21 -2.55 4.10
C MET A 390 6.90 -2.21 2.79
N SER A 391 7.35 -0.97 2.61
CA SER A 391 7.91 -0.49 1.35
C SER A 391 9.16 0.36 1.55
N LEU A 392 9.90 0.51 0.46
CA LEU A 392 11.01 1.44 0.35
C LEU A 392 10.95 2.09 -1.03
N TRP A 393 10.84 3.40 -1.08
CA TRP A 393 10.61 4.16 -2.31
C TRP A 393 11.20 5.57 -2.23
N ASP A 394 11.27 6.24 -3.37
CA ASP A 394 11.60 7.66 -3.54
C ASP A 394 10.40 8.40 -4.15
N ASP A 395 10.21 9.67 -3.78
CA ASP A 395 9.12 10.47 -4.34
C ASP A 395 9.50 11.07 -5.69
N TYR A 396 9.11 10.41 -6.77
CA TYR A 396 9.26 10.91 -8.13
C TYR A 396 8.55 12.25 -8.37
N SER A 397 7.50 12.57 -7.62
CA SER A 397 6.69 13.77 -7.86
C SER A 397 7.33 15.05 -7.30
N LEU A 398 8.35 14.96 -6.44
CA LEU A 398 8.89 16.10 -5.66
C LEU A 398 7.82 16.89 -4.87
N LEU A 399 6.55 16.44 -4.83
CA LEU A 399 5.39 17.26 -4.48
C LEU A 399 4.53 16.66 -3.36
N GLY A 400 4.73 15.40 -2.94
CA GLY A 400 3.94 14.76 -1.89
C GLY A 400 4.69 14.55 -0.58
N LEU A 401 5.93 14.04 -0.66
CA LEU A 401 6.73 13.78 0.54
C LEU A 401 7.43 15.01 1.10
N THR A 402 7.67 16.01 0.26
CA THR A 402 8.43 17.22 0.60
C THR A 402 7.66 18.17 1.54
N THR A 403 6.36 17.96 1.74
CA THR A 403 5.55 18.75 2.68
C THR A 403 5.36 18.07 4.05
N ALA A 404 5.49 16.74 4.12
CA ALA A 404 5.26 15.95 5.34
C ALA A 404 6.54 15.41 6.01
N LEU A 405 7.69 15.31 5.31
CA LEU A 405 8.99 14.89 5.88
C LEU A 405 10.01 16.03 5.97
#